data_AF-A0A7S0EUQ8-F1
#
_entry.id   AF-A0A7S0EUQ8-F1
#
_cell.length_a   1.000
_cell.length_b   1.000
_cell.length_c   1.000
_cell.angle_alpha   90.00
_cell.angle_beta   90.00
_cell.angle_gamma   90.00
#
_symmetry.space_group_name_H-M   'P 1'
#
loop_
_entity.id
_entity.type
_entity.pdbx_description
1 polymer ?
#
loop_
_entity_poly.entity_id
_entity_poly.type
_entity_poly.pdbx_seq_one_letter_code
_entity_poly.pdbx_strand_id
1 'polypeptide(L)'
;YACGVLANVCQGTNAAARARSQRAAGLGALEAVVEAMRVHPQETSVQVHGCEALLKVCGGGASAAARAHRQRAAQAGGRTVAVAAMQAHPGDSDVQRHGQLVFNALPA
;
A
#
# COMPACT_ATOMS: atom_id res chain seq x y z
N TYR A 1 -10.23 30.81 -1.64
CA TYR A 1 -10.87 29.80 -2.51
C TYR A 1 -10.20 28.45 -2.34
N ALA A 2 -10.68 27.62 -1.42
CA ALA A 2 -10.40 26.17 -1.42
C ALA A 2 -11.41 25.45 -0.53
N CYS A 3 -12.71 25.74 -0.74
CA CYS A 3 -13.82 25.26 0.08
C CYS A 3 -14.69 24.23 -0.67
N GLY A 4 -14.09 23.28 -1.40
CA GLY A 4 -14.85 22.34 -2.24
C GLY A 4 -14.54 20.85 -2.08
N VAL A 5 -13.46 20.47 -1.39
CA VAL A 5 -12.98 19.06 -1.38
C VAL A 5 -13.24 18.36 -0.03
N LEU A 6 -13.91 19.04 0.92
CA LEU A 6 -14.24 18.49 2.23
C LEU A 6 -15.65 17.84 2.31
N ALA A 7 -16.50 18.01 1.30
CA ALA A 7 -17.92 17.64 1.43
C ALA A 7 -18.30 16.25 0.90
N ASN A 8 -17.42 15.52 0.19
CA ASN A 8 -17.81 14.28 -0.49
C ASN A 8 -17.10 13.00 0.00
N VAL A 9 -16.23 13.12 1.00
CA VAL A 9 -15.49 11.96 1.58
C VAL A 9 -16.17 11.45 2.88
N CYS A 10 -17.30 12.06 3.28
CA CYS A 10 -18.01 11.75 4.51
C CYS A 10 -19.30 10.93 4.34
N GLN A 11 -19.48 10.18 3.23
CA GLN A 11 -20.56 9.19 3.14
C GLN A 11 -19.98 7.82 2.73
N GLY A 12 -19.77 6.98 3.74
CA GLY A 12 -19.27 5.61 3.56
C GLY A 12 -18.50 5.15 4.78
N THR A 13 -19.23 4.58 5.73
CA THR A 13 -18.77 4.08 7.03
C THR A 13 -17.59 3.12 6.92
N ASN A 14 -16.41 3.52 7.39
CA ASN A 14 -15.42 2.61 7.95
C ASN A 14 -14.49 3.40 8.87
N ALA A 15 -14.53 3.12 10.17
CA ALA A 15 -13.60 3.69 11.16
C ALA A 15 -12.12 3.47 10.77
N ALA A 16 -11.85 2.44 9.96
CA ALA A 16 -10.55 2.18 9.34
C ALA A 16 -10.09 3.25 8.34
N ALA A 17 -11.01 3.93 7.64
CA ALA A 17 -10.68 5.01 6.70
C ALA A 17 -10.25 6.30 7.42
N ARG A 18 -10.87 6.61 8.57
CA ARG A 18 -10.53 7.79 9.39
C ARG A 18 -9.18 7.66 10.09
N ALA A 19 -8.80 6.45 10.52
CA ALA A 19 -7.46 6.20 11.08
C ALA A 19 -6.34 6.33 10.03
N ARG A 20 -6.66 6.09 8.75
CA ARG A 20 -5.73 6.06 7.61
C ARG A 20 -5.45 7.44 7.01
N SER A 21 -6.40 8.36 7.08
CA SER A 21 -6.23 9.71 6.50
C SER A 21 -5.41 10.66 7.37
N GLN A 22 -5.49 10.59 8.71
CA GLN A 22 -4.79 11.54 9.59
C GLN A 22 -3.33 11.18 9.92
N ARG A 23 -2.85 9.96 9.63
CA ARG A 23 -1.45 9.55 9.86
C ARG A 23 -0.60 9.42 8.59
N ALA A 24 -1.20 9.58 7.41
CA ALA A 24 -0.57 9.35 6.10
C ALA A 24 0.13 10.57 5.48
N ALA A 25 0.49 11.59 6.25
CA ALA A 25 1.28 12.70 5.73
C ALA A 25 2.79 12.36 5.76
N GLY A 26 3.27 11.67 4.72
CA GLY A 26 4.64 11.75 4.23
C GLY A 26 5.62 10.61 4.57
N LEU A 27 5.63 10.08 5.79
CA LEU A 27 6.67 9.14 6.25
C LEU A 27 6.18 7.89 6.98
N GLY A 28 4.91 7.78 7.36
CA GLY A 28 4.35 6.60 8.04
C GLY A 28 3.32 5.84 7.22
N ALA A 29 3.02 6.29 6.00
CA ALA A 29 1.99 5.69 5.16
C ALA A 29 2.42 4.33 4.59
N LEU A 30 3.69 4.18 4.21
CA LEU A 30 4.22 2.91 3.68
C LEU A 30 4.31 1.86 4.78
N GLU A 31 4.86 2.24 5.92
CA GLU A 31 5.03 1.43 7.11
C GLU A 31 3.67 0.97 7.65
N ALA A 32 2.68 1.87 7.70
CA ALA A 32 1.32 1.51 8.09
C ALA A 32 0.63 0.56 7.09
N VAL A 33 0.92 0.68 5.79
CA VAL A 33 0.40 -0.26 4.78
C VAL A 33 1.05 -1.63 4.96
N VAL A 34 2.37 -1.69 5.11
CA VAL A 34 3.08 -2.96 5.34
C VAL A 34 2.61 -3.62 6.63
N GLU A 35 2.46 -2.85 7.70
CA GLU A 35 1.98 -3.38 8.98
C GLU A 35 0.53 -3.86 8.89
N ALA A 36 -0.37 -3.11 8.24
CA ALA A 36 -1.74 -3.56 8.03
C ALA A 36 -1.82 -4.88 7.24
N MET A 37 -0.99 -5.03 6.20
CA MET A 37 -0.90 -6.28 5.45
C MET A 37 -0.33 -7.43 6.29
N ARG A 38 0.61 -7.16 7.21
CA ARG A 38 1.14 -8.16 8.15
C ARG A 38 0.12 -8.61 9.20
N VAL A 39 -0.63 -7.67 9.75
CA VAL A 39 -1.63 -7.94 10.80
C VAL A 39 -2.87 -8.65 10.22
N HIS A 40 -3.20 -8.40 8.96
CA HIS A 40 -4.38 -8.97 8.30
C HIS A 40 -4.03 -9.81 7.06
N PRO A 41 -3.22 -10.88 7.18
CA PRO A 41 -2.73 -11.66 6.04
C PRO A 41 -3.85 -12.43 5.33
N GLN A 42 -4.95 -12.76 6.02
CA GLN A 42 -6.07 -13.51 5.49
C GLN A 42 -7.17 -12.63 4.87
N GLU A 43 -7.08 -11.32 5.04
CA GLU A 43 -8.07 -10.38 4.49
C GLU A 43 -7.69 -10.01 3.06
N THR A 44 -8.28 -10.67 2.08
CA THR A 44 -7.99 -10.46 0.65
C THR A 44 -8.07 -8.99 0.25
N SER A 45 -9.10 -8.28 0.73
CA SER A 45 -9.25 -6.84 0.47
C SER A 45 -8.07 -6.03 1.01
N VAL A 46 -7.55 -6.35 2.20
CA VAL A 46 -6.38 -5.65 2.76
C VAL A 46 -5.13 -5.94 1.93
N GLN A 47 -4.96 -7.18 1.46
CA GLN A 47 -3.81 -7.56 0.65
C GLN A 47 -3.83 -6.89 -0.73
N VAL A 48 -4.99 -6.86 -1.42
CA VAL A 48 -5.14 -6.18 -2.71
C VAL A 48 -4.86 -4.69 -2.58
N HIS A 49 -5.56 -3.99 -1.68
CA HIS A 49 -5.39 -2.55 -1.50
C HIS A 49 -3.99 -2.18 -0.98
N GLY A 50 -3.39 -3.04 -0.15
CA GLY A 50 -2.04 -2.86 0.35
C GLY A 50 -0.99 -2.95 -0.76
N CYS A 51 -1.04 -3.99 -1.59
CA CYS A 51 -0.16 -4.10 -2.76
C CYS A 51 -0.38 -2.95 -3.74
N GLU A 52 -1.62 -2.55 -4.00
CA GLU A 52 -1.93 -1.41 -4.87
C GLU A 52 -1.37 -0.08 -4.32
N ALA A 53 -1.49 0.16 -3.02
CA ALA A 53 -0.94 1.35 -2.37
C ALA A 53 0.59 1.38 -2.48
N LEU A 54 1.26 0.25 -2.26
CA LEU A 54 2.72 0.14 -2.44
C LEU A 54 3.12 0.45 -3.89
N LEU A 55 2.37 -0.04 -4.88
CA LEU A 55 2.61 0.28 -6.30
C LEU A 55 2.41 1.75 -6.62
N LYS A 56 1.36 2.38 -6.11
CA LYS A 56 1.10 3.81 -6.35
C LYS A 56 2.23 4.68 -5.80
N VAL A 57 2.73 4.35 -4.60
CA VAL A 57 3.84 5.09 -3.98
C VAL A 57 5.18 4.81 -4.68
N CYS A 58 5.38 3.59 -5.19
CA CYS A 58 6.61 3.19 -5.88
C CYS A 58 6.60 3.47 -7.39
N GLY A 59 5.44 3.75 -7.98
CA GLY A 59 5.16 3.76 -9.42
C GLY A 59 5.59 5.02 -10.18
N GLY A 60 6.32 5.94 -9.56
CA GLY A 60 6.72 7.23 -10.14
C GLY A 60 7.95 7.18 -11.07
N GLY A 61 7.97 6.29 -12.07
CA GLY A 61 9.03 6.26 -13.10
C GLY A 61 10.47 6.18 -12.56
N ALA A 62 11.43 6.66 -13.34
CA ALA A 62 12.86 6.66 -12.96
C ALA A 62 13.30 7.90 -12.16
N SER A 63 12.36 8.64 -11.56
CA SER A 63 12.68 9.83 -10.78
C SER A 63 13.46 9.49 -9.51
N ALA A 64 14.30 10.42 -9.03
CA ALA A 64 15.03 10.26 -7.78
C ALA A 64 14.08 10.07 -6.58
N ALA A 65 12.94 10.78 -6.58
CA ALA A 65 11.88 10.61 -5.60
C ALA A 65 11.32 9.17 -5.61
N ALA A 66 10.99 8.62 -6.78
CA ALA A 66 10.47 7.25 -6.86
C ALA A 66 11.50 6.17 -6.48
N ARG A 67 12.79 6.40 -6.73
CA ARG A 67 13.86 5.54 -6.17
C ARG A 67 13.87 5.60 -4.64
N ALA A 68 13.78 6.78 -4.05
CA ALA A 68 13.73 6.94 -2.59
C ALA A 68 12.46 6.30 -1.97
N HIS A 69 11.32 6.38 -2.66
CA HIS A 69 10.10 5.69 -2.23
C HIS A 69 10.25 4.17 -2.27
N ARG A 70 10.83 3.62 -3.36
CA ARG A 70 11.12 2.19 -3.46
C ARG A 70 12.09 1.70 -2.40
N GLN A 71 13.17 2.44 -2.14
CA GLN A 71 14.12 2.07 -1.07
C GLN A 71 13.44 2.05 0.30
N ARG A 72 12.61 3.04 0.61
CA ARG A 72 11.86 3.05 1.87
C ARG A 72 10.85 1.91 1.97
N ALA A 73 10.11 1.65 0.90
CA ALA A 73 9.19 0.52 0.86
C ALA A 73 9.91 -0.82 1.02
N ALA A 74 11.11 -0.98 0.45
CA ALA A 74 11.96 -2.14 0.68
C ALA A 74 12.42 -2.23 2.15
N GLN A 75 12.92 -1.14 2.74
CA GLN A 75 13.32 -1.08 4.14
C GLN A 75 12.17 -1.38 5.12
N ALA A 76 10.94 -0.95 4.80
CA ALA A 76 9.75 -1.26 5.57
C ALA A 76 9.34 -2.74 5.48
N GLY A 77 9.93 -3.53 4.57
CA GLY A 77 9.58 -4.93 4.34
C GLY A 77 8.47 -5.12 3.31
N GLY A 78 8.23 -4.14 2.45
CA GLY A 78 7.20 -4.18 1.39
C GLY A 78 7.36 -5.37 0.44
N ARG A 79 8.59 -5.80 0.17
CA ARG A 79 8.86 -6.98 -0.66
C ARG A 79 8.47 -8.27 0.06
N THR A 80 8.82 -8.40 1.34
CA THR A 80 8.45 -9.55 2.17
C THR A 80 6.93 -9.66 2.33
N VAL A 81 6.24 -8.55 2.56
CA VAL A 81 4.79 -8.57 2.74
C VAL A 81 4.05 -8.86 1.44
N ALA A 82 4.57 -8.41 0.29
CA ALA A 82 4.02 -8.77 -1.02
C ALA A 82 4.13 -10.29 -1.28
N VAL A 83 5.26 -10.91 -0.95
CA VAL A 83 5.41 -12.37 -1.04
C VAL A 83 4.46 -13.09 -0.09
N ALA A 84 4.36 -12.64 1.16
CA ALA A 84 3.44 -13.23 2.13
C ALA A 84 1.97 -13.12 1.68
N ALA A 85 1.58 -11.99 1.10
CA ALA A 85 0.26 -11.78 0.52
C ALA A 85 -0.03 -12.79 -0.60
N MET A 86 0.90 -12.96 -1.54
CA MET A 86 0.78 -13.92 -2.63
C MET A 86 0.72 -15.37 -2.13
N GLN A 87 1.44 -15.71 -1.06
CA GLN A 87 1.39 -17.04 -0.46
C GLN A 87 0.08 -17.30 0.29
N ALA A 88 -0.49 -16.27 0.95
CA ALA A 88 -1.76 -16.37 1.66
C ALA A 88 -2.96 -16.44 0.70
N HIS A 89 -2.86 -15.84 -0.50
CA HIS A 89 -3.94 -15.76 -1.49
C HIS A 89 -3.50 -16.30 -2.87
N PRO A 90 -3.17 -17.60 -3.00
CA PRO A 90 -2.70 -18.17 -4.27
C PRO A 90 -3.78 -18.17 -5.37
N GLY A 91 -5.06 -18.16 -5.00
CA GLY A 91 -6.19 -18.14 -5.94
C GLY A 91 -6.67 -16.76 -6.35
N ASP A 92 -6.16 -15.69 -5.72
CA ASP A 92 -6.59 -14.31 -6.03
C ASP A 92 -5.68 -13.67 -7.08
N SER A 93 -6.20 -13.52 -8.29
CA SER A 93 -5.45 -12.96 -9.42
C SER A 93 -4.96 -11.53 -9.19
N ASP A 94 -5.69 -10.73 -8.42
CA ASP A 94 -5.28 -9.35 -8.14
C ASP A 94 -4.18 -9.30 -7.10
N VAL A 95 -4.24 -10.10 -6.03
CA VAL A 95 -3.14 -10.20 -5.06
C VAL A 95 -1.87 -10.71 -5.75
N GLN A 96 -1.97 -11.72 -6.62
CA GLN A 96 -0.82 -12.21 -7.39
C GLN A 96 -0.24 -11.14 -8.30
N ARG A 97 -1.08 -10.48 -9.11
CA ARG A 97 -0.62 -9.47 -10.06
C ARG A 97 0.02 -8.29 -9.36
N HIS A 98 -0.64 -7.71 -8.36
CA HIS A 98 -0.10 -6.54 -7.65
C HIS A 98 1.11 -6.92 -6.79
N GLY A 99 1.08 -8.07 -6.12
CA GLY A 99 2.20 -8.58 -5.33
C GLY A 99 3.46 -8.80 -6.16
N GLN A 100 3.33 -9.39 -7.36
CA GLN A 100 4.45 -9.60 -8.27
C GLN A 100 5.01 -8.27 -8.80
N LEU A 101 4.15 -7.30 -9.10
CA LEU A 101 4.60 -5.96 -9.51
C LEU A 101 5.37 -5.26 -8.39
N VAL A 102 4.90 -5.35 -7.12
CA VAL A 102 5.63 -4.79 -5.97
C VAL A 102 6.99 -5.48 -5.82
N PHE A 103 7.01 -6.80 -5.90
CA PHE A 103 8.24 -7.60 -5.80
C PHE A 103 9.28 -7.22 -6.87
N ASN A 104 8.84 -6.98 -8.11
CA ASN A 104 9.70 -6.56 -9.22
C ASN A 104 10.11 -5.08 -9.12
N ALA A 105 9.24 -4.23 -8.57
CA ALA A 105 9.49 -2.80 -8.46
C ALA A 105 10.47 -2.48 -7.32
N LEU A 106 10.45 -3.23 -6.22
CA LEU A 106 11.30 -2.98 -5.06
C LEU A 106 12.69 -3.59 -5.24
N PRO A 107 13.76 -2.85 -4.87
CA PRO A 107 15.10 -3.42 -4.80
C PRO A 107 15.15 -4.53 -3.73
N ALA A 108 16.12 -5.43 -3.88
CA ALA A 108 16.44 -6.46 -2.89
C ALA A 108 16.94 -5.83 -1.58
#